data_AF-A0A3R9EPZ6-F1
#
_entry.id   AF-A0A3R9EPZ6-F1
#
_cell.length_a   1.000
_cell.length_b   1.000
_cell.length_c   1.000
_cell.angle_alpha   90.00
_cell.angle_beta   90.00
_cell.angle_gamma   90.00
#
_symmetry.space_group_name_H-M   'P 1'
#
loop_
_entity.id
_entity.type
_entity.pdbx_description
1 polymer ?
#
loop_
_entity_poly.entity_id
_entity_poly.type
_entity_poly.pdbx_seq_one_letter_code
_entity_poly.pdbx_strand_id
1 'polypeptide(L)'
;MYKQFSKNDKAFTGLEAAIVLIAFVVVAAVFSYVMLGAGFYTTQKSQEVVHTGVQQASSSLVSSGDVIVRASTSDGNASEIYFYLANTAGGSDVDLNKTLITYTDTDDFETHALATNNSTDTDFWNYSRVIQTGDAYNLVESGEKYKLSVNLSNAEDGFTLPTTNEVVKVEVKPPEGAVLVLERTMPPALTGGKYYSVY
;
A
#
# COMPACT_ATOMS: atom_id res chain seq x y z
N MET A 1 -91.90 22.05 27.54
CA MET A 1 -91.07 20.84 27.75
C MET A 1 -89.80 21.02 26.91
N TYR A 2 -88.69 21.41 27.55
CA TYR A 2 -87.42 21.74 26.89
C TYR A 2 -86.73 20.46 26.39
N LYS A 3 -86.38 20.38 25.10
CA LYS A 3 -85.54 19.31 24.55
C LYS A 3 -84.07 19.65 24.79
N GLN A 4 -83.39 18.82 25.57
CA GLN A 4 -81.97 18.92 25.86
C GLN A 4 -81.18 18.37 24.67
N PHE A 5 -80.38 19.21 24.00
CA PHE A 5 -79.42 18.77 22.98
C PHE A 5 -78.21 18.13 23.67
N SER A 6 -78.00 16.84 23.44
CA SER A 6 -76.79 16.13 23.86
C SER A 6 -75.61 16.56 22.98
N LYS A 7 -74.58 17.16 23.60
CA LYS A 7 -73.29 17.44 22.94
C LYS A 7 -72.59 16.11 22.66
N ASN A 8 -72.19 15.89 21.41
CA ASN A 8 -71.55 14.66 20.94
C ASN A 8 -70.04 14.92 20.76
N ASP A 9 -69.24 14.65 21.79
CA ASP A 9 -67.79 14.95 21.81
C ASP A 9 -66.93 13.97 20.96
N LYS A 10 -67.56 12.98 20.31
CA LYS A 10 -66.87 11.99 19.44
C LYS A 10 -66.14 12.60 18.23
N ALA A 11 -66.53 13.79 17.77
CA ALA A 11 -65.85 14.46 16.67
C ALA A 11 -64.51 15.10 17.11
N PHE A 12 -64.37 15.49 18.39
CA PHE A 12 -63.12 16.06 18.93
C PHE A 12 -62.06 14.99 19.18
N THR A 13 -62.45 13.79 19.60
CA THR A 13 -61.52 12.67 19.83
C THR A 13 -60.90 12.13 18.53
N GLY A 14 -61.60 12.26 17.40
CA GLY A 14 -61.09 11.88 16.07
C GLY A 14 -60.03 12.85 15.53
N LEU A 15 -60.17 14.15 15.82
CA LEU A 15 -59.20 15.17 15.42
C LEU A 15 -57.88 15.01 16.19
N GLU A 16 -57.93 14.71 17.49
CA GLU A 16 -56.75 14.41 18.30
C GLU A 16 -56.02 13.15 17.80
N ALA A 17 -56.77 12.09 17.46
CA ALA A 17 -56.21 10.87 16.88
C ALA A 17 -55.55 11.14 15.51
N ALA A 18 -56.13 12.02 14.68
CA ALA A 18 -55.58 12.38 13.38
C ALA A 18 -54.26 13.17 13.49
N ILE A 19 -54.16 14.10 14.44
CA ILE A 19 -52.92 14.84 14.71
C ILE A 19 -51.80 13.88 15.14
N VAL A 20 -52.11 12.95 16.04
CA VAL A 20 -51.16 11.93 16.50
C VAL A 20 -50.74 11.02 15.34
N LEU A 21 -51.66 10.62 14.47
CA LEU A 21 -51.36 9.82 13.28
C LEU A 21 -50.41 10.53 12.33
N ILE A 22 -50.60 11.84 12.06
CA ILE A 22 -49.68 12.63 11.23
C ILE A 22 -48.29 12.68 11.88
N ALA A 23 -48.22 12.94 13.18
CA ALA A 23 -46.95 12.97 13.90
C ALA A 23 -46.19 11.64 13.80
N PHE A 24 -46.89 10.51 13.96
CA PHE A 24 -46.28 9.18 13.79
C PHE A 24 -45.78 8.94 12.36
N VAL A 25 -46.55 9.32 11.35
CA VAL A 25 -46.14 9.17 9.93
C VAL A 25 -44.91 10.03 9.64
N VAL A 26 -44.85 11.26 10.13
CA VAL A 26 -43.68 12.15 9.95
C VAL A 26 -42.45 11.57 10.63
N VAL A 27 -42.56 11.09 11.88
CA VAL A 27 -41.45 10.45 12.59
C VAL A 27 -40.97 9.20 11.83
N ALA A 28 -41.90 8.37 11.35
CA ALA A 28 -41.57 7.19 10.55
C ALA A 28 -40.88 7.55 9.22
N ALA A 29 -41.30 8.63 8.55
CA ALA A 29 -40.70 9.10 7.31
C ALA A 29 -39.28 9.64 7.52
N VAL A 30 -39.07 10.47 8.55
CA VAL A 30 -37.74 10.99 8.91
C VAL A 30 -36.81 9.85 9.31
N PHE A 31 -37.31 8.91 10.12
CA PHE A 31 -36.56 7.71 10.49
C PHE A 31 -36.15 6.89 9.26
N SER A 32 -37.09 6.65 8.33
CA SER A 32 -36.83 5.91 7.09
C SER A 32 -35.79 6.61 6.21
N TYR A 33 -35.87 7.94 6.08
CA TYR A 33 -34.89 8.71 5.31
C TYR A 33 -33.47 8.59 5.89
N VAL A 34 -33.33 8.75 7.21
CA VAL A 34 -32.03 8.60 7.90
C VAL A 34 -31.53 7.16 7.78
N MET A 35 -32.40 6.18 7.94
CA MET A 35 -32.01 4.77 7.89
C MET A 35 -31.57 4.34 6.48
N LEU A 36 -32.24 4.84 5.43
CA LEU A 36 -31.80 4.66 4.03
C LEU A 36 -30.49 5.41 3.75
N GLY A 37 -30.33 6.65 4.23
CA GLY A 37 -29.10 7.42 4.04
C GLY A 37 -27.89 6.74 4.69
N ALA A 38 -28.03 6.29 5.94
CA ALA A 38 -27.01 5.51 6.64
C ALA A 38 -26.78 4.14 5.97
N GLY A 39 -27.85 3.50 5.48
CA GLY A 39 -27.79 2.24 4.76
C GLY A 39 -27.01 2.33 3.44
N PHE A 40 -27.22 3.39 2.67
CA PHE A 40 -26.48 3.64 1.43
C PHE A 40 -25.01 3.94 1.70
N TYR A 41 -24.70 4.78 2.70
CA TYR A 41 -23.30 5.03 3.09
C TYR A 41 -22.60 3.73 3.51
N THR A 42 -23.26 2.91 4.34
CA THR A 42 -22.73 1.62 4.78
C THR A 42 -22.51 0.68 3.60
N THR A 43 -23.44 0.63 2.64
CA THR A 43 -23.32 -0.22 1.45
C THR A 43 -22.17 0.24 0.54
N GLN A 44 -22.06 1.55 0.29
CA GLN A 44 -20.96 2.12 -0.50
C GLN A 44 -19.61 1.86 0.16
N LYS A 45 -19.51 2.10 1.47
CA LYS A 45 -18.27 1.84 2.20
C LYS A 45 -17.92 0.35 2.22
N SER A 46 -18.93 -0.52 2.36
CA SER A 46 -18.75 -1.98 2.29
C SER A 46 -18.22 -2.42 0.93
N GLN A 47 -18.71 -1.84 -0.16
CA GLN A 47 -18.19 -2.12 -1.50
C GLN A 47 -16.74 -1.67 -1.64
N GLU A 48 -16.42 -0.46 -1.18
CA GLU A 48 -15.06 0.07 -1.22
C GLU A 48 -14.07 -0.83 -0.46
N VAL A 49 -14.38 -1.24 0.77
CA VAL A 49 -13.48 -2.11 1.56
C VAL A 49 -13.35 -3.53 0.98
N VAL A 50 -14.37 -4.05 0.32
CA VAL A 50 -14.29 -5.34 -0.36
C VAL A 50 -13.36 -5.24 -1.57
N HIS A 51 -13.48 -4.18 -2.37
CA HIS A 51 -12.62 -3.98 -3.52
C HIS A 51 -11.16 -3.73 -3.10
N THR A 52 -10.91 -2.81 -2.17
CA THR A 52 -9.55 -2.51 -1.71
C THR A 52 -8.96 -3.67 -0.90
N GLY A 53 -9.79 -4.44 -0.18
CA GLY A 53 -9.34 -5.65 0.52
C GLY A 53 -8.89 -6.76 -0.44
N VAL A 54 -9.60 -6.97 -1.55
CA VAL A 54 -9.19 -7.91 -2.58
C VAL A 54 -7.93 -7.41 -3.31
N GLN A 55 -7.87 -6.12 -3.65
CA GLN A 55 -6.68 -5.51 -4.24
C GLN A 55 -5.48 -5.74 -3.32
N GLN A 56 -5.54 -5.31 -2.05
CA GLN A 56 -4.50 -5.49 -1.05
C GLN A 56 -4.02 -6.95 -0.88
N ALA A 57 -4.94 -7.92 -0.98
CA ALA A 57 -4.58 -9.34 -0.86
C ALA A 57 -3.93 -9.89 -2.15
N SER A 58 -4.25 -9.31 -3.31
CA SER A 58 -3.76 -9.74 -4.62
C SER A 58 -2.49 -9.01 -5.07
N SER A 59 -2.28 -7.76 -4.65
CA SER A 59 -1.07 -7.00 -4.95
C SER A 59 0.10 -7.63 -4.21
N SER A 60 1.08 -8.17 -4.92
CA SER A 60 2.30 -8.68 -4.28
C SER A 60 3.43 -8.65 -5.29
N LEU A 61 4.58 -8.14 -4.85
CA LEU A 61 5.79 -8.14 -5.65
C LEU A 61 6.59 -9.41 -5.36
N VAL A 62 7.18 -9.99 -6.40
CA VAL A 62 8.08 -11.14 -6.29
C VAL A 62 9.44 -10.79 -6.84
N SER A 63 10.50 -11.28 -6.18
CA SER A 63 11.85 -11.19 -6.72
C SER A 63 12.01 -12.16 -7.89
N SER A 64 12.45 -11.65 -9.04
CA SER A 64 12.61 -12.40 -10.28
C SER A 64 14.09 -12.48 -10.69
N GLY A 65 14.86 -13.32 -10.01
CA GLY A 65 16.24 -13.63 -10.37
C GLY A 65 17.20 -13.48 -9.19
N ASP A 66 18.49 -13.42 -9.53
CA ASP A 66 19.55 -13.33 -8.54
C ASP A 66 19.66 -11.90 -7.98
N VAL A 67 20.04 -11.80 -6.70
CA VAL A 67 20.44 -10.54 -6.09
C VAL A 67 21.94 -10.36 -6.37
N ILE A 68 22.32 -9.19 -6.87
CA ILE A 68 23.69 -8.87 -7.26
C ILE A 68 24.17 -7.69 -6.43
N VAL A 69 25.34 -7.82 -5.84
CA VAL A 69 25.97 -6.77 -5.04
C VAL A 69 27.21 -6.25 -5.75
N ARG A 70 27.44 -4.93 -5.74
CA ARG A 70 28.66 -4.29 -6.22
C ARG A 70 29.52 -3.84 -5.05
N ALA A 71 30.80 -4.17 -5.10
CA ALA A 71 31.77 -3.69 -4.12
C ALA A 71 32.30 -2.29 -4.50
N SER A 72 32.40 -1.39 -3.53
CA SER A 72 32.99 -0.06 -3.67
C SER A 72 34.44 -0.15 -4.15
N THR A 73 34.84 0.75 -5.03
CA THR A 73 36.20 0.83 -5.55
C THR A 73 37.23 1.33 -4.54
N SER A 74 36.81 2.06 -3.49
CA SER A 74 37.69 2.60 -2.46
C SER A 74 37.98 1.59 -1.35
N ASP A 75 36.92 1.02 -0.77
CA ASP A 75 37.01 0.32 0.52
C ASP A 75 36.81 -1.20 0.38
N GLY A 76 36.41 -1.68 -0.81
CA GLY A 76 36.14 -3.09 -1.05
C GLY A 76 34.89 -3.63 -0.34
N ASN A 77 34.09 -2.78 0.31
CA ASN A 77 32.82 -3.16 0.96
C ASN A 77 31.66 -3.11 -0.04
N ALA A 78 30.53 -3.74 0.30
CA ALA A 78 29.35 -3.77 -0.57
C ALA A 78 28.64 -2.41 -0.55
N SER A 79 28.59 -1.72 -1.70
CA SER A 79 28.03 -0.36 -1.82
C SER A 79 26.66 -0.33 -2.48
N GLU A 80 26.38 -1.26 -3.40
CA GLU A 80 25.12 -1.26 -4.13
C GLU A 80 24.55 -2.67 -4.25
N ILE A 81 23.23 -2.76 -4.14
CA ILE A 81 22.47 -4.00 -4.25
C ILE A 81 21.49 -3.86 -5.41
N TYR A 82 21.52 -4.82 -6.31
CA TYR A 82 20.67 -4.91 -7.48
C TYR A 82 19.82 -6.17 -7.39
N PHE A 83 18.53 -6.04 -7.64
CA PHE A 83 17.64 -7.18 -7.75
C PHE A 83 16.50 -6.84 -8.70
N TYR A 84 15.85 -7.87 -9.22
CA TYR A 84 14.75 -7.70 -10.16
C TYR A 84 13.44 -7.99 -9.47
N LEU A 85 12.45 -7.15 -9.71
CA LEU A 85 11.08 -7.32 -9.26
C LEU A 85 10.16 -7.60 -10.43
N ALA A 86 9.16 -8.42 -10.18
CA ALA A 86 8.04 -8.67 -11.06
C ALA A 86 6.74 -8.63 -10.24
N ASN A 87 5.63 -8.36 -10.91
CA ASN A 87 4.33 -8.55 -10.29
C ASN A 87 4.04 -10.06 -10.11
N THR A 88 3.37 -10.42 -9.03
CA THR A 88 2.87 -11.79 -8.84
C THR A 88 1.86 -12.14 -9.93
N ALA A 89 1.83 -13.41 -10.34
CA ALA A 89 0.88 -13.87 -11.35
C ALA A 89 -0.57 -13.60 -10.88
N GLY A 90 -1.30 -12.79 -11.65
CA GLY A 90 -2.68 -12.41 -11.32
C GLY A 90 -2.81 -11.34 -10.21
N GLY A 91 -1.69 -10.74 -9.78
CA GLY A 91 -1.72 -9.60 -8.86
C GLY A 91 -2.15 -8.31 -9.57
N SER A 92 -2.70 -7.37 -8.80
CA SER A 92 -2.97 -6.02 -9.32
C SER A 92 -1.67 -5.24 -9.52
N ASP A 93 -1.74 -4.15 -10.26
CA ASP A 93 -0.58 -3.32 -10.56
C ASP A 93 -0.06 -2.63 -9.29
N VAL A 94 1.26 -2.47 -9.17
CA VAL A 94 1.91 -1.90 -7.99
C VAL A 94 2.69 -0.65 -8.35
N ASP A 95 2.42 0.45 -7.64
CA ASP A 95 3.11 1.72 -7.83
C ASP A 95 4.43 1.79 -7.05
N LEU A 96 5.54 1.80 -7.78
CA LEU A 96 6.89 1.90 -7.21
C LEU A 96 7.17 3.29 -6.63
N ASN A 97 6.51 4.36 -7.07
CA ASN A 97 6.75 5.70 -6.52
C ASN A 97 6.27 5.84 -5.07
N LYS A 98 5.32 5.01 -4.66
CA LYS A 98 4.76 4.97 -3.29
C LYS A 98 5.31 3.80 -2.47
N THR A 99 6.27 3.07 -3.01
CA THR A 99 6.93 1.96 -2.34
C THR A 99 8.00 2.52 -1.40
N LEU A 100 8.18 1.88 -0.24
CA LEU A 100 9.26 2.16 0.70
C LEU A 100 10.26 1.01 0.64
N ILE A 101 11.55 1.33 0.74
CA ILE A 101 12.61 0.33 0.89
C ILE A 101 13.18 0.48 2.30
N THR A 102 13.19 -0.62 3.04
CA THR A 102 13.91 -0.72 4.32
C THR A 102 15.13 -1.60 4.11
N TYR A 103 16.28 -1.09 4.51
CA TYR A 103 17.51 -1.85 4.60
C TYR A 103 17.83 -2.11 6.08
N THR A 104 18.37 -3.28 6.37
CA THR A 104 18.79 -3.67 7.72
C THR A 104 20.00 -4.57 7.62
N ASP A 105 21.04 -4.30 8.39
CA ASP A 105 22.15 -5.22 8.64
C ASP A 105 22.38 -5.38 10.15
N THR A 106 23.59 -5.75 10.55
CA THR A 106 23.91 -6.03 11.96
C THR A 106 23.79 -4.77 12.82
N ASP A 107 24.19 -3.62 12.26
CA ASP A 107 24.47 -2.40 13.02
C ASP A 107 23.60 -1.21 12.53
N ASP A 108 23.06 -1.27 11.31
CA ASP A 108 22.33 -0.21 10.65
C ASP A 108 20.88 -0.61 10.28
N PHE A 109 19.96 0.34 10.41
CA PHE A 109 18.55 0.19 10.03
C PHE A 109 18.06 1.49 9.40
N GLU A 110 17.74 1.45 8.10
CA GLU A 110 17.34 2.64 7.35
C GLU A 110 16.08 2.38 6.53
N THR A 111 15.20 3.36 6.44
CA THR A 111 13.98 3.27 5.62
C THR A 111 13.81 4.52 4.78
N HIS A 112 13.80 4.35 3.47
CA HIS A 112 13.68 5.46 2.53
C HIS A 112 12.46 5.30 1.62
N ALA A 113 11.71 6.39 1.48
CA ALA A 113 10.79 6.58 0.38
C ALA A 113 11.56 6.94 -0.91
N LEU A 114 10.92 6.84 -2.06
CA LEU A 114 11.52 7.32 -3.30
C LEU A 114 11.69 8.85 -3.23
N ALA A 115 12.91 9.34 -3.44
CA ALA A 115 13.23 10.76 -3.28
C ALA A 115 12.61 11.65 -4.38
N THR A 116 12.57 11.19 -5.63
CA THR A 116 11.96 11.91 -6.76
C THR A 116 11.41 10.91 -7.79
N ASN A 117 10.28 11.26 -8.44
CA ASN A 117 9.77 10.50 -9.58
C ASN A 117 10.85 10.46 -10.66
N ASN A 118 11.32 9.27 -11.04
CA ASN A 118 12.48 9.06 -11.94
C ASN A 118 13.84 9.25 -11.22
N SER A 119 14.02 8.46 -10.16
CA SER A 119 15.17 8.48 -9.27
C SER A 119 16.52 8.35 -9.99
N THR A 120 17.47 9.19 -9.61
CA THR A 120 18.84 9.23 -10.14
C THR A 120 19.78 8.36 -9.28
N ASP A 121 20.98 8.05 -9.76
CA ASP A 121 21.99 7.25 -9.02
C ASP A 121 22.44 7.88 -7.68
N THR A 122 22.01 9.12 -7.41
CA THR A 122 22.27 9.87 -6.17
C THR A 122 21.27 9.56 -5.05
N ASP A 123 20.20 8.85 -5.34
CA ASP A 123 19.19 8.50 -4.33
C ASP A 123 19.57 7.19 -3.64
N PHE A 124 19.02 6.97 -2.44
CA PHE A 124 19.23 5.72 -1.71
C PHE A 124 18.76 4.49 -2.50
N TRP A 125 17.69 4.63 -3.28
CA TRP A 125 17.25 3.58 -4.18
C TRP A 125 16.53 4.14 -5.39
N ASN A 126 16.69 3.44 -6.52
CA ASN A 126 16.03 3.73 -7.78
C ASN A 126 15.50 2.45 -8.43
N TYR A 127 14.69 2.62 -9.47
CA TYR A 127 14.22 1.51 -10.30
C TYR A 127 14.32 1.85 -11.79
N SER A 128 14.48 0.82 -12.61
CA SER A 128 14.50 0.93 -14.07
C SER A 128 13.69 -0.20 -14.71
N ARG A 129 13.04 0.09 -15.84
CA ARG A 129 12.25 -0.90 -16.59
C ARG A 129 13.17 -1.84 -17.36
N VAL A 130 12.93 -3.14 -17.25
CA VAL A 130 13.68 -4.19 -17.96
C VAL A 130 12.81 -4.86 -19.01
N ILE A 131 11.59 -5.25 -18.61
CA ILE A 131 10.55 -5.76 -19.51
C ILE A 131 9.33 -4.88 -19.28
N GLN A 132 8.79 -4.31 -20.34
CA GLN A 132 7.64 -3.40 -20.30
C GLN A 132 6.64 -3.80 -21.37
N THR A 133 5.36 -3.70 -21.01
CA THR A 133 4.22 -3.89 -21.92
C THR A 133 3.34 -2.64 -21.97
N GLY A 134 3.38 -1.80 -20.93
CA GLY A 134 2.63 -0.54 -20.84
C GLY A 134 3.48 0.72 -21.00
N ASP A 135 2.79 1.87 -21.06
CA ASP A 135 3.40 3.20 -21.14
C ASP A 135 3.73 3.79 -19.75
N ALA A 136 3.09 3.29 -18.70
CA ALA A 136 3.34 3.73 -17.34
C ALA A 136 4.78 3.38 -16.92
N TYR A 137 5.49 4.35 -16.35
CA TYR A 137 6.89 4.15 -15.96
C TYR A 137 7.03 3.55 -14.56
N ASN A 138 6.10 3.86 -13.67
CA ASN A 138 6.16 3.57 -12.24
C ASN A 138 5.29 2.41 -11.77
N LEU A 139 4.42 1.89 -12.65
CA LEU A 139 3.52 0.79 -12.32
C LEU A 139 4.14 -0.52 -12.76
N VAL A 140 4.24 -1.49 -11.86
CA VAL A 140 4.63 -2.87 -12.19
C VAL A 140 3.37 -3.64 -12.57
N GLU A 141 3.12 -3.77 -13.87
CA GLU A 141 1.97 -4.50 -14.39
C GLU A 141 2.29 -6.00 -14.56
N SER A 142 1.24 -6.79 -14.83
CA SER A 142 1.41 -8.23 -15.06
C SER A 142 2.28 -8.52 -16.29
N GLY A 143 3.37 -9.28 -16.10
CA GLY A 143 4.31 -9.61 -17.16
C GLY A 143 5.46 -8.62 -17.33
N GLU A 144 5.49 -7.54 -16.54
CA GLU A 144 6.59 -6.59 -16.52
C GLU A 144 7.68 -6.98 -15.52
N LYS A 145 8.89 -6.46 -15.77
CA LYS A 145 10.04 -6.64 -14.89
C LYS A 145 10.78 -5.33 -14.70
N TYR A 146 11.12 -5.07 -13.45
CA TYR A 146 11.83 -3.89 -13.01
C TYR A 146 13.13 -4.31 -12.35
N LYS A 147 14.19 -3.56 -12.60
CA LYS A 147 15.45 -3.67 -11.85
C LYS A 147 15.42 -2.60 -10.77
N LEU A 148 15.52 -3.01 -9.51
CA LEU A 148 15.79 -2.10 -8.40
C LEU A 148 17.30 -2.02 -8.17
N SER A 149 17.75 -0.82 -7.86
CA SER A 149 19.12 -0.52 -7.45
C SER A 149 19.06 0.21 -6.12
N VAL A 150 19.61 -0.38 -5.07
CA VAL A 150 19.76 0.24 -3.75
C VAL A 150 21.22 0.65 -3.61
N ASN A 151 21.47 1.95 -3.40
CA ASN A 151 22.79 2.53 -3.24
C ASN A 151 23.02 2.88 -1.77
N LEU A 152 23.74 2.02 -1.07
CA LEU A 152 24.05 2.14 0.35
C LEU A 152 25.05 3.27 0.63
N SER A 153 25.80 3.74 -0.38
CA SER A 153 26.67 4.91 -0.23
C SER A 153 25.90 6.22 -0.08
N ASN A 154 24.61 6.23 -0.40
CA ASN A 154 23.71 7.37 -0.23
C ASN A 154 22.83 7.24 1.04
N ALA A 155 23.19 6.34 1.96
CA ALA A 155 22.53 6.21 3.26
C ALA A 155 22.82 7.40 4.18
N GLU A 156 22.07 7.52 5.29
CA GLU A 156 22.21 8.63 6.24
C GLU A 156 23.58 8.63 6.97
N ASP A 157 23.91 9.76 7.59
CA ASP A 157 25.19 9.96 8.29
C ASP A 157 25.39 8.92 9.40
N GLY A 158 26.52 8.18 9.32
CA GLY A 158 26.87 7.14 10.29
C GLY A 158 26.70 5.71 9.78
N PHE A 159 26.09 5.54 8.60
CA PHE A 159 25.92 4.25 7.96
C PHE A 159 27.26 3.57 7.64
N THR A 160 27.35 2.28 7.94
CA THR A 160 28.51 1.45 7.63
C THR A 160 28.21 0.53 6.46
N LEU A 161 29.12 0.51 5.47
CA LEU A 161 28.93 -0.38 4.32
C LEU A 161 29.13 -1.84 4.74
N PRO A 162 28.21 -2.75 4.37
CA PRO A 162 28.28 -4.15 4.76
C PRO A 162 29.56 -4.82 4.28
N THR A 163 30.13 -5.64 5.15
CA THR A 163 31.42 -6.29 4.96
C THR A 163 31.28 -7.76 4.54
N THR A 164 32.40 -8.46 4.35
CA THR A 164 32.39 -9.89 3.95
C THR A 164 31.73 -10.77 5.01
N ASN A 165 30.91 -11.74 4.58
CA ASN A 165 30.15 -12.66 5.45
C ASN A 165 29.09 -11.99 6.35
N GLU A 166 28.71 -10.74 6.07
CA GLU A 166 27.65 -10.06 6.78
C GLU A 166 26.27 -10.39 6.20
N VAL A 167 25.25 -10.49 7.07
CA VAL A 167 23.86 -10.71 6.64
C VAL A 167 23.20 -9.36 6.44
N VAL A 168 22.64 -9.14 5.25
CA VAL A 168 21.85 -7.96 4.93
C VAL A 168 20.42 -8.36 4.61
N LYS A 169 19.50 -7.47 4.94
CA LYS A 169 18.08 -7.63 4.70
C LYS A 169 17.53 -6.40 4.00
N VAL A 170 16.87 -6.60 2.87
CA VAL A 170 16.18 -5.57 2.11
C VAL A 170 14.70 -5.91 2.06
N GLU A 171 13.86 -5.02 2.57
CA GLU A 171 12.41 -5.15 2.54
C GLU A 171 11.81 -4.14 1.56
N VAL A 172 11.07 -4.62 0.58
CA VAL A 172 10.29 -3.81 -0.36
C VAL A 172 8.86 -3.75 0.14
N LYS A 173 8.41 -2.57 0.56
CA LYS A 173 7.09 -2.32 1.15
C LYS A 173 6.24 -1.54 0.16
N PRO A 174 5.47 -2.21 -0.71
CA PRO A 174 4.58 -1.53 -1.64
C PRO A 174 3.44 -0.80 -0.90
N PRO A 175 2.79 0.19 -1.53
CA PRO A 175 1.66 0.91 -0.92
C PRO A 175 0.47 -0.02 -0.66
N GLU A 176 0.28 -0.98 -1.56
CA GLU A 176 -0.71 -2.04 -1.46
C GLU A 176 -0.03 -3.38 -1.66
N GLY A 177 -0.38 -4.37 -0.84
CA GLY A 177 0.15 -5.72 -0.95
C GLY A 177 1.04 -6.22 0.17
N ALA A 178 1.62 -7.39 -0.08
CA ALA A 178 2.59 -8.02 0.81
C ALA A 178 3.98 -7.38 0.70
N VAL A 179 4.66 -7.30 1.83
CA VAL A 179 6.07 -6.89 1.90
C VAL A 179 6.94 -8.01 1.35
N LEU A 180 7.79 -7.68 0.37
CA LEU A 180 8.80 -8.61 -0.13
C LEU A 180 10.07 -8.46 0.72
N VAL A 181 10.52 -9.56 1.30
CA VAL A 181 11.73 -9.61 2.14
C VAL A 181 12.83 -10.37 1.42
N LEU A 182 13.99 -9.74 1.28
CA LEU A 182 15.20 -10.31 0.70
C LEU A 182 16.30 -10.31 1.75
N GLU A 183 16.62 -11.47 2.31
CA GLU A 183 17.72 -11.66 3.25
C GLU A 183 18.85 -12.42 2.58
N ARG A 184 20.05 -11.86 2.55
CA ARG A 184 21.21 -12.42 1.82
C ARG A 184 22.48 -12.24 2.62
N THR A 185 23.41 -13.18 2.49
CA THR A 185 24.74 -13.08 3.10
C THR A 185 25.76 -12.62 2.07
N MET A 186 26.57 -11.62 2.44
CA MET A 186 27.67 -11.12 1.63
C MET A 186 28.74 -12.19 1.42
N PRO A 187 29.39 -12.21 0.25
CA PRO A 187 30.40 -13.21 -0.05
C PRO A 187 31.63 -13.08 0.87
N PRO A 188 32.43 -14.15 1.01
CA PRO A 188 33.60 -14.18 1.88
C PRO A 188 34.76 -13.32 1.38
N ALA A 189 34.69 -12.83 0.14
CA ALA A 189 35.68 -11.93 -0.44
C ALA A 189 34.98 -10.93 -1.36
N LEU A 190 35.26 -9.65 -1.14
CA LEU A 190 34.82 -8.55 -1.98
C LEU A 190 36.06 -7.82 -2.54
N THR A 191 36.06 -7.59 -3.84
CA THR A 191 37.11 -6.86 -4.56
C THR A 191 36.48 -5.65 -5.20
N GLY A 192 37.05 -4.47 -4.96
CA GLY A 192 36.48 -3.21 -5.42
C GLY A 192 36.19 -3.18 -6.92
N GLY A 193 35.01 -2.67 -7.28
CA GLY A 193 34.54 -2.56 -8.65
C GLY A 193 34.07 -3.87 -9.29
N LYS A 194 33.95 -4.97 -8.53
CA LYS A 194 33.40 -6.25 -9.01
C LYS A 194 31.95 -6.44 -8.54
N TYR A 195 31.25 -7.28 -9.30
CA TYR A 195 29.87 -7.69 -9.03
C TYR A 195 29.86 -9.12 -8.50
N TYR A 196 29.06 -9.37 -7.49
CA TYR A 196 28.91 -10.67 -6.83
C TYR A 196 27.44 -11.02 -6.79
N SER A 197 27.09 -12.23 -7.23
CA SER A 197 25.75 -12.76 -6.99
C SER A 197 25.67 -13.32 -5.58
N VAL A 198 24.62 -12.94 -4.85
CA VAL A 198 24.32 -13.42 -3.50
C VAL A 198 22.99 -14.17 -3.54
N TYR A 199 22.97 -15.35 -2.91
CA TYR A 199 21.87 -16.31 -2.95
C TYR A 199 21.18 -16.45 -1.60
#